data_AF-A0A401PWN5-F1
#
_entry.id   AF-A0A401PWN5-F1
#
_cell.length_a   1.000
_cell.length_b   1.000
_cell.length_c   1.000
_cell.angle_alpha   90.00
_cell.angle_beta   90.00
_cell.angle_gamma   90.00
#
_symmetry.space_group_name_H-M   'P 1'
#
loop_
_entity.id
_entity.type
_entity.pdbx_description
1 polymer ?
#
loop_
_entity_poly.entity_id
_entity_poly.type
_entity_poly.pdbx_seq_one_letter_code
_entity_poly.pdbx_strand_id
1 'polypeptide(L)'
;MSHSLSKLRFDPKERCLLPLKLALESKNVKLAQHALAGMQKLLVDERLMTAEKELEERQLLNQMLDSMKITPFLNEDLQVEVMKVLLCITYSSTFEINGSAVLKIAEVCIETYVASCHQRSINTAVRATLSQMLSDLAQQLRLKQESESEDGRPLQEDHHNKGPSISVESLCEDVVSVLAVLYEKLQRVVNNNQQLQLLYLECILSVLNSSSPIMHRHKGFTDLLWKQLCPALIVILGNPIHDKTISSGHVASMTESEAALSGVSDHGRGSGCSSTAPALIGPVARTIYYIAAELVRLVGCLESLRPVLQSLYHRLLLYPPPQHRVEAIKIVKEVRE
;
A
#
# COMPACT_ATOMS: atom_id res chain seq x y z
N MET A 1 -47.64 26.96 18.27
CA MET A 1 -46.98 27.17 16.96
C MET A 1 -45.49 27.52 17.12
N SER A 2 -44.76 26.83 18.01
CA SER A 2 -43.34 27.10 18.30
C SER A 2 -42.45 25.85 18.24
N HIS A 3 -42.98 24.71 17.78
CA HIS A 3 -42.27 23.43 17.75
C HIS A 3 -41.91 22.90 16.35
N SER A 4 -42.19 23.65 15.27
CA SER A 4 -41.94 23.19 13.89
C SER A 4 -40.88 23.98 13.11
N LEU A 5 -40.12 24.89 13.74
CA LEU A 5 -39.11 25.70 13.05
C LEU A 5 -37.65 25.33 13.39
N SER A 6 -37.40 24.36 14.28
CA SER A 6 -36.04 23.91 14.62
C SER A 6 -35.48 22.80 13.72
N LYS A 7 -36.27 22.27 12.77
CA LYS A 7 -35.88 21.15 11.89
C LYS A 7 -35.27 21.54 10.54
N LEU A 8 -34.96 22.82 10.33
CA LEU A 8 -34.43 23.35 9.07
C LEU A 8 -33.10 24.11 9.23
N ARG A 9 -32.28 23.77 10.23
CA ARG A 9 -30.85 24.13 10.19
C ARG A 9 -30.14 23.20 9.20
N PHE A 10 -30.29 23.50 7.92
CA PHE A 10 -29.42 22.98 6.88
C PHE A 10 -27.97 23.36 7.21
N ASP A 11 -27.08 22.37 7.28
CA ASP A 11 -25.69 22.55 7.68
C ASP A 11 -24.98 23.48 6.67
N PRO A 12 -24.37 24.61 7.09
CA PRO A 12 -23.56 25.45 6.21
C PRO A 12 -22.46 24.68 5.47
N LYS A 13 -22.00 23.52 5.98
CA LYS A 13 -20.98 22.67 5.35
C LYS A 13 -21.44 22.06 4.03
N GLU A 14 -22.65 21.49 3.99
CA GLU A 14 -23.26 20.98 2.76
C GLU A 14 -23.52 22.11 1.74
N ARG A 15 -23.82 23.33 2.23
CA ARG A 15 -24.02 24.51 1.39
C ARG A 15 -22.74 24.97 0.70
N CYS A 16 -21.57 24.79 1.32
CA CYS A 16 -20.30 25.17 0.71
C CYS A 16 -19.78 24.07 -0.22
N LEU A 17 -19.95 22.80 0.12
CA LEU A 17 -19.36 21.72 -0.67
C LEU A 17 -20.02 21.53 -2.04
N LEU A 18 -21.35 21.64 -2.13
CA LEU A 18 -22.07 21.46 -3.40
C LEU A 18 -21.63 22.48 -4.48
N PRO A 19 -21.57 23.79 -4.22
CA PRO A 19 -21.02 24.75 -5.19
C PRO A 19 -19.58 24.46 -5.60
N LEU A 20 -18.73 24.02 -4.66
CA LEU A 20 -17.33 23.66 -4.97
C LEU A 20 -17.28 22.43 -5.87
N LYS A 21 -18.09 21.41 -5.60
CA LYS A 21 -18.24 20.22 -6.45
C LYS A 21 -18.68 20.62 -7.86
N LEU A 22 -19.75 21.42 -7.99
CA LEU A 22 -20.25 21.87 -9.29
C LEU A 22 -19.20 22.71 -10.05
N ALA A 23 -18.44 23.55 -9.33
CA ALA A 23 -17.35 24.32 -9.91
C ALA A 23 -16.21 23.42 -10.42
N LEU A 24 -15.88 22.35 -9.68
CA LEU A 24 -14.90 21.35 -10.08
C LEU A 24 -15.37 20.55 -11.33
N GLU A 25 -16.67 20.23 -11.40
CA GLU A 25 -17.31 19.52 -12.53
C GLU A 25 -17.60 20.41 -13.75
N SER A 26 -17.47 21.73 -13.62
CA SER A 26 -17.88 22.71 -14.64
C SER A 26 -17.04 22.71 -15.93
N LYS A 27 -15.95 21.93 -15.98
CA LYS A 27 -14.90 21.95 -17.02
C LYS A 27 -14.16 23.30 -17.17
N ASN A 28 -14.48 24.28 -16.33
CA ASN A 28 -13.79 25.57 -16.32
C ASN A 28 -12.60 25.50 -15.35
N VAL A 29 -11.38 25.50 -15.90
CA VAL A 29 -10.14 25.39 -15.12
C VAL A 29 -10.05 26.42 -14.00
N LYS A 30 -10.46 27.68 -14.24
CA LYS A 30 -10.42 28.73 -13.22
C LYS A 30 -11.40 28.43 -12.08
N LEU A 31 -12.63 28.03 -12.39
CA LEU A 31 -13.62 27.69 -11.37
C LEU A 31 -13.16 26.48 -10.55
N ALA A 32 -12.61 25.47 -11.22
CA ALA A 32 -12.08 24.29 -10.57
C ALA A 32 -10.86 24.60 -9.68
N GLN A 33 -9.96 25.51 -10.08
CA GLN A 33 -8.88 26.01 -9.21
C GLN A 33 -9.43 26.69 -7.94
N HIS A 34 -10.44 27.56 -8.09
CA HIS A 34 -11.08 28.19 -6.93
C HIS A 34 -11.82 27.18 -6.05
N ALA A 35 -12.40 26.13 -6.67
CA ALA A 35 -13.04 25.05 -5.94
C ALA A 35 -12.05 24.30 -5.05
N LEU A 36 -10.89 23.90 -5.58
CA LEU A 36 -9.86 23.20 -4.80
C LEU A 36 -9.28 24.07 -3.70
N ALA A 37 -8.99 25.35 -3.98
CA ALA A 37 -8.54 26.29 -2.96
C ALA A 37 -9.61 26.50 -1.85
N GLY A 38 -10.89 26.52 -2.23
CA GLY A 38 -12.01 26.57 -1.30
C GLY A 38 -12.09 25.31 -0.44
N MET A 39 -11.97 24.13 -1.04
CA MET A 39 -11.95 22.85 -0.32
C MET A 39 -10.79 22.77 0.68
N GLN A 40 -9.57 23.19 0.30
CA GLN A 40 -8.44 23.26 1.24
C GLN A 40 -8.70 24.20 2.41
N LYS A 41 -9.30 25.37 2.17
CA LYS A 41 -9.66 26.32 3.24
C LYS A 41 -10.70 25.74 4.20
N LEU A 42 -11.67 24.98 3.70
CA LEU A 42 -12.64 24.28 4.55
C LEU A 42 -11.96 23.30 5.52
N LEU A 43 -10.86 22.66 5.10
CA LEU A 43 -10.11 21.71 5.94
C LEU A 43 -9.28 22.37 7.05
N VAL A 44 -8.93 23.66 6.87
CA VAL A 44 -8.08 24.42 7.81
C VAL A 44 -8.91 25.21 8.80
N ASP A 45 -10.11 25.65 8.41
CA ASP A 45 -10.96 26.47 9.28
C ASP A 45 -11.77 25.61 10.27
N GLU A 46 -11.19 25.36 11.44
CA GLU A 46 -11.82 24.60 12.52
C GLU A 46 -13.20 25.15 12.94
N ARG A 47 -13.47 26.45 12.71
CA ARG A 47 -14.74 27.10 13.06
C ARG A 47 -15.88 26.74 12.12
N LEU A 48 -15.55 26.34 10.88
CA LEU A 48 -16.50 25.75 9.94
C LEU A 48 -16.70 24.26 10.22
N MET A 49 -15.80 23.65 10.99
CA MET A 49 -15.73 22.20 11.17
C MET A 49 -16.23 21.70 12.52
N THR A 50 -16.47 22.55 13.53
CA THR A 50 -17.13 22.16 14.79
C THR A 50 -18.51 21.54 14.49
N ALA A 51 -18.55 20.22 14.32
CA ALA A 51 -19.75 19.40 14.30
C ALA A 51 -19.95 18.92 15.73
N GLU A 52 -21.16 19.03 16.25
CA GLU A 52 -21.47 18.44 17.56
C GLU A 52 -21.63 16.90 17.44
N LYS A 53 -21.39 16.28 16.27
CA LYS A 53 -21.62 14.84 15.99
C LYS A 53 -20.64 14.21 14.98
N GLU A 54 -19.95 13.16 15.40
CA GLU A 54 -19.06 12.27 14.63
C GLU A 54 -19.66 11.74 13.30
N LEU A 55 -20.97 11.46 13.28
CA LEU A 55 -21.67 10.98 12.08
C LEU A 55 -21.68 12.02 10.95
N GLU A 56 -21.76 13.31 11.28
CA GLU A 56 -21.78 14.40 10.31
C GLU A 56 -20.39 14.61 9.70
N GLU A 57 -19.32 14.44 10.48
CA GLU A 57 -17.93 14.49 10.01
C GLU A 57 -17.62 13.37 9.01
N ARG A 58 -18.06 12.15 9.32
CA ARG A 58 -17.89 11.01 8.41
C ARG A 58 -18.68 11.20 7.11
N GLN A 59 -19.88 11.77 7.18
CA GLN A 59 -20.67 12.10 5.99
C GLN A 59 -19.98 13.18 5.15
N LEU A 60 -19.49 14.24 5.79
CA LEU A 60 -18.77 15.31 5.11
C LEU A 60 -17.50 14.81 4.42
N LEU A 61 -16.69 14.00 5.09
CA LEU A 61 -15.51 13.35 4.50
C LEU A 61 -15.90 12.57 3.25
N ASN A 62 -16.94 11.73 3.33
CA ASN A 62 -17.41 10.96 2.17
C ASN A 62 -17.87 11.86 1.03
N GLN A 63 -18.63 12.93 1.30
CA GLN A 63 -19.06 13.87 0.27
C GLN A 63 -17.88 14.60 -0.38
N MET A 64 -16.85 14.97 0.40
CA MET A 64 -15.63 15.60 -0.13
C MET A 64 -14.88 14.64 -1.06
N LEU A 65 -14.65 13.40 -0.61
CA LEU A 65 -13.99 12.37 -1.41
C LEU A 65 -14.79 12.03 -2.68
N ASP A 66 -16.12 11.93 -2.58
CA ASP A 66 -17.00 11.70 -3.73
C ASP A 66 -16.93 12.85 -4.75
N SER A 67 -16.76 14.09 -4.28
CA SER A 67 -16.58 15.25 -5.16
C SER A 67 -15.25 15.19 -5.93
N MET A 68 -14.24 14.50 -5.40
CA MET A 68 -12.92 14.36 -6.02
C MET A 68 -12.82 13.17 -6.99
N LYS A 69 -13.85 12.33 -7.13
CA LYS A 69 -13.82 11.19 -8.08
C LYS A 69 -13.70 11.60 -9.55
N ILE A 70 -14.01 12.86 -9.87
CA ILE A 70 -13.88 13.40 -11.23
C ILE A 70 -12.43 13.75 -11.61
N THR A 71 -11.48 13.62 -10.67
CA THR A 71 -10.05 13.95 -10.86
C THR A 71 -9.42 13.38 -12.13
N PRO A 72 -9.63 12.11 -12.51
CA PRO A 72 -9.04 11.56 -13.74
C PRO A 72 -9.39 12.33 -15.02
N PHE A 73 -10.47 13.14 -14.99
CA PHE A 73 -10.97 13.92 -16.12
C PHE A 73 -10.61 15.41 -16.04
N LEU A 74 -9.92 15.84 -14.98
CA LEU A 74 -9.42 17.20 -14.85
C LEU A 74 -8.14 17.41 -15.68
N ASN A 75 -7.79 18.68 -15.94
CA ASN A 75 -6.50 19.01 -16.56
C ASN A 75 -5.32 18.70 -15.63
N GLU A 76 -4.14 18.56 -16.21
CA GLU A 76 -2.94 18.04 -15.52
C GLU A 76 -2.61 18.79 -14.22
N ASP A 77 -2.59 20.12 -14.26
CA ASP A 77 -2.30 20.95 -13.08
C ASP A 77 -3.32 20.74 -11.97
N LEU A 78 -4.60 20.57 -12.32
CA LEU A 78 -5.65 20.33 -11.34
C LEU A 78 -5.55 18.94 -10.73
N GLN A 79 -5.17 17.91 -11.49
CA GLN A 79 -4.99 16.57 -10.94
C GLN A 79 -3.92 16.57 -9.84
N VAL A 80 -2.80 17.27 -10.08
CA VAL A 80 -1.75 17.45 -9.06
C VAL A 80 -2.26 18.24 -7.87
N GLU A 81 -3.08 19.27 -8.08
CA GLU A 81 -3.68 20.03 -6.99
C GLU A 81 -4.66 19.17 -6.15
N VAL A 82 -5.45 18.28 -6.79
CA VAL A 82 -6.29 17.32 -6.06
C VAL A 82 -5.45 16.40 -5.19
N MET A 83 -4.31 15.90 -5.68
CA MET A 83 -3.40 15.07 -4.87
C MET A 83 -2.95 15.79 -3.58
N LYS A 84 -2.78 17.13 -3.63
CA LYS A 84 -2.50 17.94 -2.43
C LYS A 84 -3.72 18.05 -1.52
N VAL A 85 -4.92 18.26 -2.07
CA VAL A 85 -6.15 18.32 -1.25
C VAL A 85 -6.41 16.99 -0.54
N LEU A 86 -6.23 15.86 -1.23
CA LEU A 86 -6.34 14.53 -0.65
C LEU A 86 -5.34 14.33 0.50
N LEU A 87 -4.11 14.82 0.35
CA LEU A 87 -3.13 14.83 1.43
C LEU A 87 -3.56 15.76 2.58
N CYS A 88 -4.09 16.94 2.30
CA CYS A 88 -4.63 17.81 3.35
C CYS A 88 -5.77 17.13 4.12
N ILE A 89 -6.60 16.32 3.46
CA ILE A 89 -7.63 15.52 4.12
C ILE A 89 -6.99 14.50 5.08
N THR A 90 -5.96 13.78 4.64
CA THR A 90 -5.34 12.72 5.46
C THR A 90 -4.68 13.26 6.73
N TYR A 91 -4.16 14.48 6.69
CA TYR A 91 -3.49 15.13 7.82
C TYR A 91 -4.36 16.15 8.56
N SER A 92 -5.64 16.29 8.21
CA SER A 92 -6.53 17.22 8.89
C SER A 92 -6.89 16.70 10.28
N SER A 93 -6.81 17.57 11.29
CA SER A 93 -7.34 17.30 12.64
C SER A 93 -8.86 17.15 12.67
N THR A 94 -9.54 17.49 11.58
CA THR A 94 -11.00 17.46 11.50
C THR A 94 -11.56 16.09 11.26
N PHE A 95 -10.81 15.21 10.59
CA PHE A 95 -11.31 13.91 10.17
C PHE A 95 -10.53 12.80 10.85
N GLU A 96 -11.25 11.86 11.46
CA GLU A 96 -10.66 10.59 11.84
C GLU A 96 -10.53 9.70 10.60
N ILE A 97 -9.29 9.58 10.11
CA ILE A 97 -8.96 8.84 8.89
C ILE A 97 -8.72 7.37 9.24
N ASN A 98 -9.75 6.55 9.05
CA ASN A 98 -9.65 5.08 9.16
C ASN A 98 -9.26 4.42 7.82
N GLY A 99 -9.05 3.10 7.86
CA GLY A 99 -8.65 2.29 6.71
C GLY A 99 -9.62 2.39 5.53
N SER A 100 -10.93 2.55 5.79
CA SER A 100 -11.93 2.76 4.73
C SER A 100 -11.74 4.10 4.02
N ALA A 101 -11.44 5.18 4.74
CA ALA A 101 -11.15 6.48 4.14
C ALA A 101 -9.85 6.44 3.34
N VAL A 102 -8.79 5.81 3.88
CA VAL A 102 -7.51 5.58 3.19
C VAL A 102 -7.72 4.85 1.86
N LEU A 103 -8.54 3.81 1.84
CA LEU A 103 -8.84 3.05 0.62
C LEU A 103 -9.61 3.87 -0.43
N LYS A 104 -10.55 4.73 -0.01
CA LYS A 104 -11.26 5.64 -0.92
C LYS A 104 -10.34 6.68 -1.53
N ILE A 105 -9.42 7.24 -0.74
CA ILE A 105 -8.40 8.18 -1.23
C ILE A 105 -7.47 7.46 -2.21
N ALA A 106 -7.01 6.25 -1.84
CA ALA A 106 -6.16 5.45 -2.70
C ALA A 106 -6.83 5.10 -4.03
N GLU A 107 -8.14 4.82 -4.04
CA GLU A 107 -8.92 4.60 -5.26
C GLU A 107 -8.87 5.81 -6.20
N VAL A 108 -9.14 7.02 -5.71
CA VAL A 108 -9.05 8.25 -6.52
C VAL A 108 -7.63 8.44 -7.08
N CYS A 109 -6.61 8.22 -6.26
CA CYS A 109 -5.21 8.29 -6.68
C CYS A 109 -4.88 7.28 -7.80
N ILE A 110 -5.29 6.02 -7.62
CA ILE A 110 -5.01 4.94 -8.58
C ILE A 110 -5.78 5.13 -9.89
N GLU A 111 -7.06 5.53 -9.84
CA GLU A 111 -7.84 5.85 -11.03
C GLU A 111 -7.20 6.99 -11.82
N THR A 112 -6.71 8.01 -11.12
CA THR A 112 -5.97 9.13 -11.73
C THR A 112 -4.67 8.64 -12.37
N TYR A 113 -3.91 7.78 -11.71
CA TYR A 113 -2.69 7.18 -12.28
C TYR A 113 -2.97 6.38 -13.56
N VAL A 114 -4.06 5.60 -13.57
CA VAL A 114 -4.42 4.78 -14.74
C VAL A 114 -4.85 5.66 -15.91
N ALA A 115 -5.68 6.69 -15.67
CA ALA A 115 -6.12 7.61 -16.71
C ALA A 115 -4.96 8.45 -17.27
N SER A 116 -4.00 8.81 -16.41
CA SER A 116 -2.90 9.72 -16.70
C SER A 116 -1.56 8.99 -16.88
N CYS A 117 -1.59 7.75 -17.38
CA CYS A 117 -0.44 6.84 -17.34
C CYS A 117 0.84 7.38 -18.05
N HIS A 118 0.70 8.31 -19.00
CA HIS A 118 1.81 8.92 -19.73
C HIS A 118 2.35 10.21 -19.07
N GLN A 119 1.66 10.75 -18.06
CA GLN A 119 1.98 12.04 -17.45
C GLN A 119 2.86 11.85 -16.21
N ARG A 120 4.16 12.11 -16.36
CA ARG A 120 5.16 11.88 -15.29
C ARG A 120 4.90 12.72 -14.04
N SER A 121 4.50 13.98 -14.18
CA SER A 121 4.20 14.88 -13.06
C SER A 121 3.09 14.32 -12.19
N ILE A 122 1.99 13.87 -12.80
CA ILE A 122 0.85 13.26 -12.12
C ILE A 122 1.25 11.94 -11.49
N ASN A 123 1.95 11.07 -12.21
CA ASN A 123 2.43 9.80 -11.66
C ASN A 123 3.32 10.02 -10.43
N THR A 124 4.15 11.07 -10.42
CA THR A 124 4.99 11.43 -9.28
C THR A 124 4.15 11.93 -8.10
N ALA A 125 3.17 12.81 -8.36
CA ALA A 125 2.27 13.33 -7.33
C ALA A 125 1.43 12.20 -6.71
N VAL A 126 0.85 11.32 -7.52
CA VAL A 126 0.08 10.15 -7.06
C VAL A 126 0.93 9.24 -6.18
N ARG A 127 2.16 8.89 -6.62
CA ARG A 127 3.08 8.04 -5.85
C ARG A 127 3.44 8.68 -4.50
N ALA A 128 3.71 9.98 -4.49
CA ALA A 128 4.01 10.72 -3.28
C ALA A 128 2.81 10.71 -2.31
N THR A 129 1.60 11.04 -2.79
CA THR A 129 0.38 11.05 -1.97
C THR A 129 0.06 9.68 -1.40
N LEU A 130 0.11 8.62 -2.23
CA LEU A 130 -0.12 7.25 -1.77
C LEU A 130 0.91 6.83 -0.73
N SER A 131 2.20 7.04 -0.98
CA SER A 131 3.27 6.66 -0.06
C SER A 131 3.15 7.42 1.27
N GLN A 132 2.96 8.74 1.25
CA GLN A 132 2.81 9.55 2.46
C GLN A 132 1.58 9.15 3.29
N MET A 133 0.43 8.95 2.66
CA MET A 133 -0.79 8.53 3.37
C MET A 133 -0.65 7.13 3.98
N LEU A 134 -0.13 6.17 3.20
CA LEU A 134 -0.01 4.78 3.64
C LEU A 134 1.05 4.61 4.73
N SER A 135 2.16 5.33 4.63
CA SER A 135 3.19 5.39 5.67
C SER A 135 2.65 6.01 6.95
N ASP A 136 1.89 7.10 6.85
CA ASP A 136 1.31 7.77 8.01
C ASP A 136 0.33 6.86 8.77
N LEU A 137 -0.57 6.15 8.09
CA LEU A 137 -1.46 5.16 8.72
C LEU A 137 -0.69 4.15 9.59
N ALA A 138 0.37 3.55 9.04
CA ALA A 138 1.19 2.58 9.77
C ALA A 138 2.05 3.22 10.87
N GLN A 139 2.49 4.47 10.68
CA GLN A 139 3.23 5.23 11.68
C GLN A 139 2.35 5.65 12.86
N GLN A 140 1.10 6.06 12.63
CA GLN A 140 0.13 6.33 13.69
C GLN A 140 -0.07 5.11 14.59
N LEU A 141 -0.21 3.92 13.99
CA LEU A 141 -0.26 2.66 14.74
C LEU A 141 1.00 2.44 15.58
N ARG A 142 2.18 2.63 14.97
CA ARG A 142 3.47 2.45 15.65
C ARG A 142 3.63 3.37 16.86
N LEU A 143 3.35 4.67 16.69
CA LEU A 143 3.42 5.65 17.78
C LEU A 143 2.49 5.26 18.93
N LYS A 144 1.30 4.74 18.61
CA LYS A 144 0.35 4.31 19.61
C LYS A 144 0.80 3.07 20.37
N GLN A 145 1.37 2.08 19.68
CA GLN A 145 1.97 0.89 20.30
C GLN A 145 3.15 1.24 21.22
N GLU A 146 3.96 2.23 20.84
CA GLU A 146 5.06 2.74 21.67
C GLU A 146 4.50 3.42 22.94
N SER A 147 3.45 4.24 22.81
CA SER A 147 2.80 4.89 23.95
C SER A 147 2.17 3.93 24.97
N GLU A 148 1.54 2.84 24.53
CA GLU A 148 0.97 1.81 25.42
C GLU A 148 2.05 0.94 26.09
N SER A 149 3.27 0.88 25.51
CA SER A 149 4.38 0.08 26.04
C SER A 149 5.17 0.81 27.13
N GLU A 150 5.23 2.14 27.09
CA GLU A 150 5.92 2.96 28.10
C GLU A 150 5.07 3.17 29.36
N ASP A 151 3.74 3.20 29.25
CA ASP A 151 2.83 3.52 30.36
C ASP A 151 2.43 2.30 31.21
N GLY A 152 3.40 1.43 31.53
CA GLY A 152 3.24 0.17 32.28
C GLY A 152 2.74 0.30 33.74
N ARG A 153 1.95 1.31 34.07
CA ARG A 153 1.15 1.40 35.30
C ARG A 153 -0.34 1.42 34.94
N PRO A 154 -1.17 0.56 35.57
CA PRO A 154 -2.61 0.66 35.41
C PRO A 154 -3.06 1.97 36.09
N LEU A 155 -3.19 3.04 35.30
CA LEU A 155 -3.89 4.23 35.76
C LEU A 155 -5.36 3.84 35.89
N GLN A 156 -5.82 3.89 37.14
CA GLN A 156 -7.24 3.86 37.49
C GLN A 156 -8.04 4.69 36.49
N GLU A 157 -9.18 4.14 36.10
CA GLU A 157 -10.22 4.80 35.32
C GLU A 157 -10.70 6.08 36.03
N ASP A 158 -10.02 7.20 35.82
CA ASP A 158 -10.61 8.51 36.04
C ASP A 158 -11.42 8.85 34.79
N HIS A 159 -12.68 8.42 34.82
CA HIS A 159 -13.76 9.03 34.07
C HIS A 159 -13.66 10.55 34.25
N HIS A 160 -13.18 11.30 33.25
CA HIS A 160 -13.67 12.64 32.88
C HIS A 160 -13.05 13.05 31.51
N ASN A 161 -13.89 12.97 30.47
CA ASN A 161 -13.89 13.87 29.32
C ASN A 161 -12.72 13.79 28.29
N LYS A 162 -12.60 12.66 27.57
CA LYS A 162 -12.06 12.62 26.20
C LYS A 162 -12.93 11.67 25.37
N GLY A 163 -13.20 12.02 24.11
CA GLY A 163 -13.98 11.21 23.17
C GLY A 163 -13.40 9.80 22.97
N PRO A 164 -14.05 8.93 22.18
CA PRO A 164 -13.59 7.55 21.97
C PRO A 164 -12.17 7.57 21.40
N SER A 165 -11.16 7.29 22.22
CA SER A 165 -9.79 7.19 21.73
C SER A 165 -9.70 5.99 20.82
N ILE A 166 -9.36 6.19 19.54
CA ILE A 166 -9.06 5.14 18.55
C ILE A 166 -8.20 4.06 19.23
N SER A 167 -8.51 2.77 19.16
CA SER A 167 -7.72 1.74 19.84
C SER A 167 -6.56 1.24 18.97
N VAL A 168 -5.50 0.70 19.57
CA VAL A 168 -4.42 0.03 18.80
C VAL A 168 -4.97 -1.10 17.94
N GLU A 169 -5.96 -1.85 18.45
CA GLU A 169 -6.61 -2.92 17.69
C GLU A 169 -7.33 -2.40 16.43
N SER A 170 -8.05 -1.27 16.53
CA SER A 170 -8.71 -0.68 15.36
C SER A 170 -7.71 -0.23 14.29
N LEU A 171 -6.56 0.33 14.69
CA LEU A 171 -5.51 0.73 13.75
C LEU A 171 -4.80 -0.49 13.14
N CYS A 172 -4.62 -1.57 13.90
CA CYS A 172 -4.13 -2.85 13.37
C CYS A 172 -5.05 -3.38 12.28
N GLU A 173 -6.37 -3.41 12.54
CA GLU A 173 -7.38 -3.85 11.58
C GLU A 173 -7.42 -2.96 10.33
N ASP A 174 -7.28 -1.65 10.49
CA ASP A 174 -7.19 -0.71 9.37
C ASP A 174 -5.96 -0.99 8.49
N VAL A 175 -4.77 -1.18 9.08
CA VAL A 175 -3.54 -1.53 8.35
C VAL A 175 -3.69 -2.87 7.61
N VAL A 176 -4.25 -3.88 8.27
CA VAL A 176 -4.49 -5.22 7.68
C VAL A 176 -5.49 -5.13 6.52
N SER A 177 -6.59 -4.41 6.70
CA SER A 177 -7.61 -4.18 5.67
C SER A 177 -7.02 -3.49 4.44
N VAL A 178 -6.23 -2.43 4.65
CA VAL A 178 -5.57 -1.70 3.57
C VAL A 178 -4.60 -2.60 2.82
N LEU A 179 -3.74 -3.34 3.52
CA LEU A 179 -2.81 -4.31 2.89
C LEU A 179 -3.55 -5.39 2.11
N ALA A 180 -4.65 -5.92 2.65
CA ALA A 180 -5.44 -6.96 2.01
C ALA A 180 -6.02 -6.48 0.67
N VAL A 181 -6.62 -5.28 0.65
CA VAL A 181 -7.18 -4.71 -0.59
C VAL A 181 -6.08 -4.36 -1.59
N LEU A 182 -4.95 -3.78 -1.16
CA LEU A 182 -3.81 -3.50 -2.04
C LEU A 182 -3.26 -4.78 -2.68
N TYR A 183 -3.12 -5.85 -1.89
CA TYR A 183 -2.74 -7.17 -2.39
C TYR A 183 -3.75 -7.73 -3.39
N GLU A 184 -5.04 -7.66 -3.07
CA GLU A 184 -6.12 -8.15 -3.94
C GLU A 184 -6.13 -7.43 -5.29
N LYS A 185 -5.81 -6.14 -5.30
CA LYS A 185 -5.67 -5.35 -6.53
C LYS A 185 -4.37 -5.65 -7.27
N LEU A 186 -3.26 -5.88 -6.57
CA LEU A 186 -2.00 -6.35 -7.18
C LEU A 186 -2.24 -7.63 -7.98
N GLN A 187 -2.91 -8.64 -7.40
CA GLN A 187 -3.18 -9.92 -8.08
C GLN A 187 -3.88 -9.76 -9.44
N ARG A 188 -4.77 -8.78 -9.58
CA ARG A 188 -5.49 -8.51 -10.82
C ARG A 188 -4.60 -7.95 -11.94
N VAL A 189 -3.46 -7.38 -11.59
CA VAL A 189 -2.60 -6.64 -12.54
C VAL A 189 -1.23 -7.28 -12.76
N VAL A 190 -0.83 -8.26 -11.95
CA VAL A 190 0.49 -8.92 -12.00
C VAL A 190 0.93 -9.32 -13.42
N ASN A 191 0.01 -9.82 -14.25
CA ASN A 191 0.34 -10.31 -15.59
C ASN A 191 0.03 -9.31 -16.72
N ASN A 192 -0.65 -8.20 -16.41
CA ASN A 192 -1.30 -7.37 -17.42
C ASN A 192 -0.71 -5.95 -17.52
N ASN A 193 -0.23 -5.38 -16.41
CA ASN A 193 0.25 -4.01 -16.38
C ASN A 193 1.40 -3.86 -15.40
N GLN A 194 2.63 -3.93 -15.91
CA GLN A 194 3.85 -3.88 -15.08
C GLN A 194 4.04 -2.54 -14.35
N GLN A 195 3.56 -1.42 -14.90
CA GLN A 195 3.65 -0.11 -14.25
C GLN A 195 2.67 0.01 -13.08
N LEU A 196 1.45 -0.51 -13.25
CA LEU A 196 0.45 -0.55 -12.19
C LEU A 196 0.80 -1.60 -11.13
N GLN A 197 1.38 -2.74 -11.54
CA GLN A 197 1.96 -3.74 -10.64
C GLN A 197 3.04 -3.11 -9.75
N LEU A 198 3.96 -2.33 -10.35
CA LEU A 198 4.98 -1.60 -9.61
C LEU A 198 4.36 -0.64 -8.57
N LEU A 199 3.33 0.13 -8.98
CA LEU A 199 2.65 1.05 -8.07
C LEU A 199 2.05 0.32 -6.86
N TYR A 200 1.34 -0.79 -7.06
CA TYR A 200 0.79 -1.56 -5.94
C TYR A 200 1.87 -2.14 -5.03
N LEU A 201 2.99 -2.61 -5.58
CA LEU A 201 4.12 -3.09 -4.78
C LEU A 201 4.74 -1.96 -3.95
N GLU A 202 4.88 -0.76 -4.50
CA GLU A 202 5.35 0.42 -3.75
C GLU A 202 4.39 0.85 -2.64
N CYS A 203 3.07 0.76 -2.88
CA CYS A 203 2.07 0.99 -1.85
C CYS A 203 2.20 -0.03 -0.70
N ILE A 204 2.29 -1.32 -1.03
CA ILE A 204 2.49 -2.39 -0.03
C ILE A 204 3.80 -2.16 0.74
N LEU A 205 4.89 -1.84 0.04
CA LEU A 205 6.17 -1.55 0.67
C LEU A 205 6.08 -0.34 1.62
N SER A 206 5.38 0.74 1.25
CA SER A 206 5.23 1.92 2.10
C SER A 206 4.58 1.59 3.44
N VAL A 207 3.52 0.76 3.42
CA VAL A 207 2.85 0.28 4.64
C VAL A 207 3.79 -0.60 5.46
N LEU A 208 4.43 -1.60 4.84
CA LEU A 208 5.31 -2.56 5.54
C LEU A 208 6.52 -1.86 6.17
N ASN A 209 7.18 -0.98 5.42
CA ASN A 209 8.36 -0.23 5.88
C ASN A 209 8.07 0.63 7.12
N SER A 210 6.86 1.18 7.20
CA SER A 210 6.44 2.05 8.31
C SER A 210 5.82 1.26 9.47
N SER A 211 5.52 -0.03 9.27
CA SER A 211 4.92 -0.90 10.27
C SER A 211 5.90 -1.28 11.38
N SER A 212 5.42 -1.32 12.61
CA SER A 212 6.17 -1.78 13.78
C SER A 212 6.45 -3.28 13.72
N PRO A 213 7.62 -3.77 14.18
CA PRO A 213 7.87 -5.20 14.35
C PRO A 213 6.82 -5.88 15.23
N ILE A 214 6.17 -5.19 16.18
CA ILE A 214 5.16 -5.74 17.09
C ILE A 214 3.95 -6.33 16.33
N MET A 215 3.73 -5.91 15.08
CA MET A 215 2.68 -6.44 14.19
C MET A 215 2.72 -7.96 14.00
N HIS A 216 3.86 -8.63 14.24
CA HIS A 216 3.93 -10.09 14.23
C HIS A 216 2.98 -10.77 15.24
N ARG A 217 2.50 -10.06 16.26
CA ARG A 217 1.53 -10.58 17.23
C ARG A 217 0.10 -10.59 16.69
N HIS A 218 -0.18 -9.76 15.68
CA HIS A 218 -1.51 -9.66 15.09
C HIS A 218 -1.74 -10.80 14.08
N LYS A 219 -2.66 -11.71 14.38
CA LYS A 219 -2.86 -12.93 13.57
C LYS A 219 -3.29 -12.60 12.14
N GLY A 220 -4.22 -11.66 11.96
CA GLY A 220 -4.67 -11.24 10.63
C GLY A 220 -3.54 -10.70 9.76
N PHE A 221 -2.59 -9.98 10.37
CA PHE A 221 -1.42 -9.46 9.69
C PHE A 221 -0.48 -10.59 9.25
N THR A 222 -0.09 -11.46 10.18
CA THR A 222 0.79 -12.59 9.84
C THR A 222 0.17 -13.48 8.77
N ASP A 223 -1.11 -13.85 8.91
CA ASP A 223 -1.85 -14.68 7.96
C ASP A 223 -1.87 -14.06 6.55
N LEU A 224 -2.10 -12.75 6.45
CA LEU A 224 -2.03 -12.05 5.17
C LEU A 224 -0.63 -12.17 4.54
N LEU A 225 0.44 -11.96 5.31
CA LEU A 225 1.80 -12.01 4.79
C LEU A 225 2.18 -13.40 4.27
N TRP A 226 1.91 -14.46 5.04
CA TRP A 226 2.41 -15.79 4.70
C TRP A 226 1.47 -16.59 3.79
N LYS A 227 0.15 -16.41 3.89
CA LYS A 227 -0.82 -17.11 3.04
C LYS A 227 -0.97 -16.45 1.68
N GLN A 228 -0.73 -15.14 1.58
CA GLN A 228 -1.07 -14.36 0.40
C GLN A 228 0.14 -13.63 -0.20
N LEU A 229 0.75 -12.70 0.54
CA LEU A 229 1.80 -11.84 -0.02
C LEU A 229 3.05 -12.64 -0.43
N CYS A 230 3.63 -13.46 0.46
CA CYS A 230 4.85 -14.20 0.14
C CYS A 230 4.67 -15.16 -1.05
N PRO A 231 3.61 -16.01 -1.11
CA PRO A 231 3.33 -16.83 -2.28
C PRO A 231 3.20 -16.01 -3.58
N ALA A 232 2.52 -14.87 -3.53
CA ALA A 232 2.40 -14.00 -4.70
C ALA A 232 3.75 -13.44 -5.16
N LEU A 233 4.61 -12.99 -4.25
CA LEU A 233 5.95 -12.51 -4.61
C LEU A 233 6.79 -13.63 -5.23
N ILE A 234 6.68 -14.87 -4.72
CA ILE A 234 7.34 -16.04 -5.30
C ILE A 234 6.87 -16.28 -6.74
N VAL A 235 5.56 -16.18 -7.00
CA VAL A 235 4.98 -16.33 -8.35
C VAL A 235 5.40 -15.18 -9.27
N ILE A 236 5.40 -13.94 -8.77
CA ILE A 236 5.82 -12.76 -9.54
C ILE A 236 7.30 -12.89 -9.96
N LEU A 237 8.17 -13.29 -9.02
CA LEU A 237 9.60 -13.54 -9.29
C LEU A 237 9.83 -14.79 -10.16
N GLY A 238 8.91 -15.73 -10.10
CA GLY A 238 8.98 -17.02 -10.75
C GLY A 238 7.90 -17.16 -11.79
N ASN A 239 8.05 -16.53 -12.94
CA ASN A 239 7.14 -16.77 -14.07
C ASN A 239 7.66 -17.95 -14.92
N PRO A 240 7.11 -19.18 -14.79
CA PRO A 240 7.57 -20.35 -15.53
C PRO A 240 7.21 -20.31 -17.03
N ILE A 241 6.35 -19.39 -17.47
CA ILE A 241 5.87 -19.32 -18.86
C ILE A 241 7.00 -18.93 -19.84
N HIS A 242 8.04 -18.24 -19.35
CA HIS A 242 9.21 -17.86 -20.14
C HIS A 242 10.41 -18.80 -19.95
N ASP A 243 10.41 -19.67 -18.93
CA ASP A 243 11.45 -20.69 -18.71
C ASP A 243 11.22 -21.91 -19.63
N LYS A 244 11.25 -21.71 -20.95
CA LYS A 244 11.34 -22.83 -21.93
C LYS A 244 12.73 -23.49 -21.94
N THR A 245 13.67 -22.98 -21.16
CA THR A 245 15.03 -23.50 -21.04
C THR A 245 15.38 -23.73 -19.57
N ILE A 246 14.61 -24.59 -18.89
CA ILE A 246 15.17 -25.31 -17.75
C ILE A 246 16.19 -26.28 -18.34
N SER A 247 17.44 -25.85 -18.44
CA SER A 247 18.55 -26.75 -18.75
C SER A 247 18.74 -27.64 -17.52
N SER A 248 18.08 -28.80 -17.50
CA SER A 248 18.65 -29.93 -16.77
C SER A 248 20.02 -30.17 -17.40
N GLY A 249 21.09 -30.13 -16.62
CA GLY A 249 22.48 -30.13 -17.07
C GLY A 249 22.96 -31.40 -17.79
N HIS A 250 22.29 -31.82 -18.86
CA HIS A 250 22.66 -33.01 -19.61
C HIS A 250 22.42 -32.91 -21.12
N VAL A 251 22.80 -31.80 -21.75
CA VAL A 251 23.02 -31.79 -23.21
C VAL A 251 24.14 -30.82 -23.58
N ALA A 252 25.39 -31.22 -23.41
CA ALA A 252 26.53 -30.71 -24.18
C ALA A 252 27.82 -31.52 -23.88
N SER A 253 27.92 -32.72 -24.44
CA SER A 253 29.17 -33.29 -25.00
C SER A 253 28.90 -34.68 -25.56
N MET A 254 28.39 -34.74 -26.80
CA MET A 254 28.45 -35.97 -27.59
C MET A 254 29.84 -36.03 -28.24
N THR A 255 30.76 -36.75 -27.60
CA THR A 255 31.91 -37.38 -28.27
C THR A 255 32.09 -38.77 -27.66
N GLU A 256 31.89 -39.74 -28.55
CA GLU A 256 32.14 -41.18 -28.59
C GLU A 256 32.77 -41.94 -27.40
N SER A 257 32.23 -43.17 -27.25
CA SER A 257 32.87 -44.44 -26.89
C SER A 257 32.82 -44.99 -25.45
N GLU A 258 32.06 -46.09 -25.38
CA GLU A 258 32.27 -47.36 -24.65
C GLU A 258 32.11 -47.51 -23.12
N ALA A 259 31.41 -48.61 -22.81
CA ALA A 259 31.57 -49.52 -21.67
C ALA A 259 30.99 -49.12 -20.29
N ALA A 260 29.76 -49.59 -20.08
CA ALA A 260 29.30 -50.48 -19.02
C ALA A 260 29.81 -50.33 -17.55
N LEU A 261 28.81 -50.40 -16.66
CA LEU A 261 28.79 -50.86 -15.27
C LEU A 261 28.96 -49.80 -14.15
N SER A 262 27.95 -49.83 -13.27
CA SER A 262 27.97 -49.47 -11.83
C SER A 262 27.28 -48.16 -11.44
N GLY A 263 26.19 -48.32 -10.66
CA GLY A 263 26.08 -47.63 -9.39
C GLY A 263 25.23 -46.35 -9.34
N VAL A 264 24.19 -46.43 -8.50
CA VAL A 264 23.54 -45.35 -7.75
C VAL A 264 22.43 -44.60 -8.49
N SER A 265 21.19 -44.97 -8.11
CA SER A 265 20.02 -44.11 -8.22
C SER A 265 20.24 -42.90 -7.32
N ASP A 266 20.58 -41.75 -7.91
CA ASP A 266 20.59 -40.48 -7.19
C ASP A 266 19.27 -39.75 -7.46
N HIS A 267 18.52 -39.57 -6.38
CA HIS A 267 17.21 -38.95 -6.38
C HIS A 267 17.30 -37.49 -6.83
N GLY A 268 16.29 -37.07 -7.60
CA GLY A 268 16.21 -35.76 -8.22
C GLY A 268 16.50 -34.59 -7.28
N ARG A 269 17.68 -33.98 -7.44
CA ARG A 269 17.96 -32.63 -6.98
C ARG A 269 17.69 -31.65 -8.11
N GLY A 270 16.41 -31.45 -8.41
CA GLY A 270 15.97 -30.44 -9.37
C GLY A 270 16.12 -29.02 -8.80
N SER A 271 17.35 -28.50 -8.72
CA SER A 271 17.58 -27.06 -8.57
C SER A 271 17.78 -26.47 -9.96
N GLY A 272 16.66 -26.21 -10.64
CA GLY A 272 16.68 -25.49 -11.91
C GLY A 272 17.16 -24.07 -11.65
N CYS A 273 18.36 -23.74 -12.12
CA CYS A 273 18.80 -22.35 -12.26
C CYS A 273 18.31 -21.86 -13.62
N SER A 274 17.63 -20.71 -13.70
CA SER A 274 17.31 -20.14 -15.01
C SER A 274 18.58 -19.60 -15.64
N SER A 275 18.79 -19.90 -16.93
CA SER A 275 19.89 -19.36 -17.74
C SER A 275 19.61 -17.94 -18.26
N THR A 276 18.43 -17.37 -17.96
CA THR A 276 17.97 -16.09 -18.48
C THR A 276 17.77 -15.05 -17.37
N ALA A 277 17.90 -13.77 -17.72
CA ALA A 277 17.63 -12.66 -16.81
C ALA A 277 16.18 -12.70 -16.32
N PRO A 278 15.87 -12.21 -15.09
CA PRO A 278 14.49 -12.18 -14.60
C PRO A 278 13.57 -11.48 -15.61
N ALA A 279 12.43 -12.10 -15.94
CA ALA A 279 11.45 -11.53 -16.87
C ALA A 279 10.74 -10.26 -16.35
N LEU A 280 11.19 -9.71 -15.22
CA LEU A 280 10.64 -8.54 -14.56
C LEU A 280 11.40 -7.26 -14.95
N ILE A 281 10.69 -6.14 -15.02
CA ILE A 281 11.35 -4.83 -15.10
C ILE A 281 12.16 -4.61 -13.80
N GLY A 282 13.38 -4.09 -13.92
CA GLY A 282 14.29 -3.84 -12.79
C GLY A 282 13.65 -3.20 -11.55
N PRO A 283 12.84 -2.12 -11.67
CA PRO A 283 12.17 -1.50 -10.52
C PRO A 283 11.19 -2.42 -9.79
N VAL A 284 10.51 -3.33 -10.49
CA VAL A 284 9.60 -4.30 -9.88
C VAL A 284 10.41 -5.27 -9.02
N ALA A 285 11.47 -5.84 -9.58
CA ALA A 285 12.35 -6.75 -8.84
C ALA A 285 12.97 -6.06 -7.61
N ARG A 286 13.49 -4.83 -7.79
CA ARG A 286 14.04 -4.02 -6.70
C ARG A 286 13.04 -3.79 -5.57
N THR A 287 11.79 -3.44 -5.90
CA THR A 287 10.73 -3.23 -4.91
C THR A 287 10.41 -4.52 -4.16
N ILE A 288 10.38 -5.66 -4.85
CA ILE A 288 10.20 -6.98 -4.20
C ILE A 288 11.36 -7.29 -3.26
N TYR A 289 12.59 -6.89 -3.58
CA TYR A 289 13.74 -7.10 -2.70
C TYR A 289 13.62 -6.30 -1.39
N TYR A 290 13.16 -5.05 -1.47
CA TYR A 290 12.85 -4.27 -0.28
C TYR A 290 11.69 -4.88 0.53
N ILE A 291 10.63 -5.34 -0.14
CA ILE A 291 9.52 -6.03 0.55
C ILE A 291 10.04 -7.29 1.26
N ALA A 292 10.88 -8.10 0.60
CA ALA A 292 11.46 -9.30 1.21
C ALA A 292 12.33 -8.99 2.44
N ALA A 293 13.03 -7.86 2.43
CA ALA A 293 13.80 -7.40 3.58
C ALA A 293 12.88 -6.98 4.74
N GLU A 294 11.83 -6.20 4.44
CA GLU A 294 10.80 -5.80 5.41
C GLU A 294 10.05 -7.00 6.01
N LEU A 295 9.76 -8.03 5.22
CA LEU A 295 9.17 -9.27 5.71
C LEU A 295 10.05 -9.96 6.77
N VAL A 296 11.38 -9.95 6.59
CA VAL A 296 12.29 -10.50 7.59
C VAL A 296 12.32 -9.63 8.84
N ARG A 297 12.33 -8.30 8.69
CA ARG A 297 12.28 -7.37 9.82
C ARG A 297 11.00 -7.55 10.65
N LEU A 298 9.86 -7.72 9.98
CA LEU A 298 8.55 -7.76 10.63
C LEU A 298 8.23 -9.13 11.21
N VAL A 299 8.52 -10.23 10.51
CA VAL A 299 8.08 -11.57 10.89
C VAL A 299 9.17 -12.64 10.89
N GLY A 300 10.45 -12.25 10.73
CA GLY A 300 11.57 -13.19 10.74
C GLY A 300 11.80 -13.90 12.08
N CYS A 301 11.27 -13.35 13.18
CA CYS A 301 11.27 -13.99 14.49
C CYS A 301 10.31 -15.18 14.60
N LEU A 302 9.35 -15.32 13.67
CA LEU A 302 8.34 -16.37 13.70
C LEU A 302 8.86 -17.63 12.99
N GLU A 303 9.11 -18.69 13.76
CA GLU A 303 9.61 -19.95 13.21
C GLU A 303 8.64 -20.60 12.21
N SER A 304 7.34 -20.42 12.44
CA SER A 304 6.28 -20.93 11.55
C SER A 304 6.34 -20.36 10.13
N LEU A 305 6.91 -19.16 9.95
CA LEU A 305 7.02 -18.51 8.65
C LEU A 305 8.37 -18.73 7.96
N ARG A 306 9.31 -19.38 8.65
CA ARG A 306 10.64 -19.68 8.12
C ARG A 306 10.60 -20.43 6.77
N PRO A 307 9.74 -21.45 6.55
CA PRO A 307 9.70 -22.17 5.27
C PRO A 307 9.29 -21.30 4.08
N VAL A 308 8.30 -20.41 4.27
CA VAL A 308 7.84 -19.53 3.18
C VAL A 308 8.86 -18.42 2.88
N LEU A 309 9.49 -17.86 3.91
CA LEU A 309 10.58 -16.89 3.74
C LEU A 309 11.78 -17.54 3.06
N GLN A 310 12.17 -18.75 3.44
CA GLN A 310 13.24 -19.50 2.76
C GLN A 310 12.93 -19.71 1.28
N SER A 311 11.69 -20.06 0.94
CA SER A 311 11.25 -20.23 -0.46
C SER A 311 11.36 -18.92 -1.25
N LEU A 312 10.95 -17.80 -0.66
CA LEU A 312 11.07 -16.47 -1.26
C LEU A 312 12.54 -16.09 -1.49
N TYR A 313 13.38 -16.25 -0.48
CA TYR A 313 14.82 -15.93 -0.57
C TYR A 313 15.58 -16.86 -1.51
N HIS A 314 15.18 -18.13 -1.63
CA HIS A 314 15.71 -19.02 -2.67
C HIS A 314 15.39 -18.47 -4.07
N ARG A 315 14.15 -18.03 -4.30
CA ARG A 315 13.75 -17.42 -5.58
C ARG A 315 14.51 -16.12 -5.87
N LEU A 316 14.82 -15.36 -4.82
CA LEU A 316 15.44 -14.04 -4.91
C LEU A 316 16.96 -14.10 -5.10
N LEU A 317 17.65 -14.97 -4.35
CA LEU A 317 19.12 -15.02 -4.28
C LEU A 317 19.73 -16.21 -5.01
N LEU A 318 19.03 -17.35 -5.08
CA LEU A 318 19.63 -18.59 -5.57
C LEU A 318 19.17 -18.95 -6.99
N TYR A 319 17.93 -18.58 -7.35
CA TYR A 319 17.37 -18.85 -8.67
C TYR A 319 18.01 -18.04 -9.81
N PRO A 320 18.27 -16.71 -9.68
CA PRO A 320 18.87 -15.93 -10.77
C PRO A 320 20.36 -16.28 -10.98
N PRO A 321 20.93 -16.09 -12.18
CA PRO A 321 22.38 -16.20 -12.41
C PRO A 321 23.19 -15.26 -11.50
N PRO A 322 24.44 -15.61 -11.12
CA PRO A 322 25.26 -14.80 -10.19
C PRO A 322 25.36 -13.31 -10.52
N GLN A 323 25.47 -12.97 -11.81
CA GLN A 323 25.55 -11.58 -12.29
C GLN A 323 24.31 -10.72 -11.96
N HIS A 324 23.14 -11.35 -11.75
CA HIS A 324 21.89 -10.67 -11.44
C HIS A 324 21.57 -10.64 -9.94
N ARG A 325 22.47 -11.19 -9.09
CA ARG A 325 22.27 -11.25 -7.63
C ARG A 325 22.78 -10.02 -6.90
N VAL A 326 23.61 -9.20 -7.54
CA VAL A 326 24.36 -8.11 -6.87
C VAL A 326 23.42 -7.12 -6.17
N GLU A 327 22.37 -6.66 -6.85
CA GLU A 327 21.40 -5.72 -6.28
C GLU A 327 20.61 -6.32 -5.13
N ALA A 328 20.14 -7.56 -5.29
CA ALA A 328 19.44 -8.31 -4.26
C ALA A 328 20.30 -8.50 -3.00
N ILE A 329 21.57 -8.91 -3.17
CA ILE A 329 22.52 -9.07 -2.07
C ILE A 329 22.78 -7.74 -1.36
N LYS A 330 22.93 -6.65 -2.12
CA LYS A 330 23.16 -5.31 -1.56
C LYS A 330 22.00 -4.91 -0.64
N ILE A 331 20.76 -4.99 -1.12
CA ILE A 331 19.56 -4.62 -0.35
C ILE A 331 19.40 -5.50 0.89
N VAL A 332 19.59 -6.82 0.76
CA VAL A 332 19.47 -7.76 1.89
C VAL A 332 20.54 -7.50 2.96
N LYS A 333 21.72 -6.97 2.59
CA LYS A 333 22.75 -6.56 3.54
C LYS A 333 22.40 -5.24 4.22
N GLU A 334 21.99 -4.22 3.47
CA GLU A 334 21.66 -2.88 3.99
C GLU A 334 20.56 -2.89 5.06
N VAL A 335 19.58 -3.81 4.96
CA VAL A 335 18.46 -3.88 5.93
C VAL A 335 18.82 -4.68 7.20
N ARG A 336 19.98 -5.34 7.24
CA ARG A 336 20.46 -6.09 8.43
C ARG A 336 21.41 -5.30 9.33
N GLU A 337 21.90 -4.16 8.86
CA GLU A 337 22.72 -3.21 9.62
C GLU A 337 21.82 -2.15 10.29
#